data_AF-A0A366MVB4-F1
#
_entry.id   AF-A0A366MVB4-F1
#
_cell.length_a   1.000
_cell.length_b   1.000
_cell.length_c   1.000
_cell.angle_alpha   90.00
_cell.angle_beta   90.00
_cell.angle_gamma   90.00
#
_symmetry.space_group_name_H-M   'P 1'
#
loop_
_entity.id
_entity.type
_entity.pdbx_description
1 polymer ?
#
loop_
_entity_poly.entity_id
_entity_poly.type
_entity_poly.pdbx_seq_one_letter_code
_entity_poly.pdbx_strand_id
1 'polypeptide(L)'
;MKILINIGLIWLHIFDKQRLLFKTIKALHKYFRWFLYVSTNIAFYFFISFLTKISTNYIINYNFSPFVEETMISLLMFFKILGIVLMFGLFFIESLINFDIETYQKQKEDKENYIRANKLQWWRLRNCNWFMRILIYTVIFIFCFLMLLNSFLLSAQDQPLDFVEFGTFLKQFLLVYVIVFMLFDYKLVQKARKKVLEIPKFEVGEQV
;
A
#
# COMPACT_ATOMS: atom_id res chain seq x y z
N MET A 1 2.40 -14.04 -20.51
CA MET A 1 1.08 -14.45 -19.98
C MET A 1 0.94 -14.15 -18.48
N LYS A 2 1.87 -14.60 -17.63
CA LYS A 2 1.84 -14.37 -16.16
C LYS A 2 1.66 -12.90 -15.73
N ILE A 3 2.31 -11.96 -16.40
CA ILE A 3 2.19 -10.52 -16.10
C ILE A 3 0.75 -10.01 -16.32
N LEU A 4 0.11 -10.39 -17.43
CA LEU A 4 -1.28 -10.00 -17.74
C LEU A 4 -2.26 -10.57 -16.71
N ILE A 5 -2.07 -11.84 -16.33
CA ILE A 5 -2.86 -12.50 -15.28
C ILE A 5 -2.68 -11.76 -13.94
N ASN A 6 -1.45 -11.42 -13.55
CA ASN A 6 -1.20 -10.68 -12.31
C ASN A 6 -1.86 -9.29 -12.34
N ILE A 7 -1.76 -8.55 -13.45
CA ILE A 7 -2.40 -7.25 -13.61
C ILE A 7 -3.93 -7.40 -13.55
N GLY A 8 -4.49 -8.41 -14.22
CA GLY A 8 -5.92 -8.71 -14.15
C GLY A 8 -6.38 -9.04 -12.73
N LEU A 9 -5.62 -9.84 -11.98
CA LEU A 9 -5.93 -10.18 -10.59
C LEU A 9 -5.91 -8.95 -9.67
N ILE A 10 -4.94 -8.05 -9.87
CA ILE A 10 -4.87 -6.77 -9.13
C ILE A 10 -6.10 -5.92 -9.47
N TRP A 11 -6.43 -5.78 -10.76
CA TRP A 11 -7.57 -5.01 -11.20
C TRP A 11 -8.88 -5.54 -10.61
N LEU A 12 -9.08 -6.86 -10.68
CA LEU A 12 -10.26 -7.53 -10.13
C LEU A 12 -10.35 -7.35 -8.61
N HIS A 13 -9.22 -7.35 -7.90
CA HIS A 13 -9.22 -7.08 -6.46
C HIS A 13 -9.65 -5.65 -6.12
N ILE A 14 -9.26 -4.66 -6.93
CA ILE A 14 -9.56 -3.24 -6.72
C ILE A 14 -11.01 -2.91 -7.08
N PHE A 15 -11.48 -3.36 -8.24
CA PHE A 15 -12.77 -2.94 -8.81
C PHE A 15 -13.91 -3.91 -8.61
N ASP A 16 -13.63 -5.21 -8.55
CA ASP A 16 -14.66 -6.24 -8.50
C ASP A 16 -14.31 -7.32 -7.48
N LYS A 17 -14.11 -6.89 -6.23
CA LYS A 17 -13.77 -7.75 -5.11
C LYS A 17 -14.78 -8.90 -4.93
N GLN A 18 -16.07 -8.63 -5.18
CA GLN A 18 -17.15 -9.62 -5.10
C GLN A 18 -17.31 -10.46 -6.38
N ARG A 19 -16.59 -10.12 -7.44
CA ARG A 19 -16.54 -10.82 -8.73
C ARG A 19 -17.86 -10.83 -9.50
N LEU A 20 -18.73 -9.86 -9.24
CA LEU A 20 -20.04 -9.77 -9.89
C LEU A 20 -19.87 -9.46 -11.38
N LEU A 21 -19.04 -8.46 -11.70
CA LEU A 21 -18.75 -8.08 -13.08
C LEU A 21 -18.01 -9.22 -13.80
N PHE A 22 -17.01 -9.82 -13.15
CA PHE A 22 -16.24 -10.91 -13.71
C PHE A 22 -17.11 -12.13 -14.05
N LYS A 23 -17.97 -12.58 -13.12
CA LYS A 23 -18.88 -13.72 -13.36
C LYS A 23 -19.87 -13.43 -14.49
N THR A 24 -20.42 -12.21 -14.51
CA THR A 24 -21.37 -11.79 -15.54
C THR A 24 -20.70 -11.74 -16.91
N ILE A 25 -19.52 -11.12 -17.00
CA ILE A 25 -18.75 -11.00 -18.24
C ILE A 25 -18.29 -12.38 -18.73
N LYS A 26 -17.83 -13.26 -17.83
CA LYS A 26 -17.38 -14.62 -18.18
C LYS A 26 -18.48 -15.45 -18.86
N ALA A 27 -19.73 -15.29 -18.44
CA ALA A 27 -20.87 -15.98 -19.02
C ALA A 27 -21.24 -15.51 -20.44
N LEU A 28 -20.72 -14.35 -20.87
CA LEU A 28 -21.02 -13.78 -22.19
C LEU A 28 -20.16 -14.41 -23.29
N HIS A 29 -20.71 -14.42 -24.50
CA HIS A 29 -20.01 -14.85 -25.70
C HIS A 29 -18.76 -13.99 -25.98
N LYS A 30 -17.69 -14.60 -26.50
CA LYS A 30 -16.39 -13.95 -26.73
C LYS A 30 -16.50 -12.61 -27.47
N TYR A 31 -17.21 -12.59 -28.62
CA TYR A 31 -17.35 -11.36 -29.40
C TYR A 31 -18.13 -10.26 -28.67
N PHE A 32 -19.11 -10.64 -27.85
CA PHE A 32 -19.88 -9.68 -27.06
C PHE A 32 -19.03 -9.08 -25.93
N ARG A 33 -18.13 -9.85 -25.32
CA ARG A 33 -17.15 -9.32 -24.34
C ARG A 33 -16.23 -8.28 -24.97
N TRP A 34 -15.64 -8.59 -26.13
CA TRP A 34 -14.78 -7.65 -26.84
C TRP A 34 -15.53 -6.37 -27.23
N PHE A 35 -16.77 -6.50 -27.69
CA PHE A 35 -17.63 -5.36 -27.95
C PHE A 35 -17.87 -4.52 -26.69
N LEU A 36 -18.16 -5.14 -25.54
CA LEU A 36 -18.34 -4.43 -24.27
C LEU A 36 -17.06 -3.71 -23.84
N TYR A 37 -15.88 -4.33 -23.96
CA TYR A 37 -14.63 -3.67 -23.58
C TYR A 37 -14.35 -2.44 -24.43
N VAL A 38 -14.54 -2.55 -25.75
CA VAL A 38 -14.32 -1.44 -26.69
C VAL A 38 -15.35 -0.34 -26.49
N SER A 39 -16.65 -0.69 -26.45
CA SER A 39 -17.73 0.29 -26.28
C SER A 39 -17.65 1.02 -24.94
N THR A 40 -17.32 0.31 -23.86
CA THR A 40 -17.14 0.92 -22.53
C THR A 40 -15.96 1.89 -22.52
N ASN A 41 -14.81 1.52 -23.11
CA ASN A 41 -13.66 2.43 -23.19
C ASN A 41 -13.97 3.69 -24.01
N ILE A 42 -14.68 3.54 -25.14
CA ILE A 42 -15.10 4.68 -25.98
C ILE A 42 -16.07 5.58 -25.19
N ALA A 43 -17.11 5.01 -24.58
CA ALA A 43 -18.09 5.76 -23.80
C ALA A 43 -17.44 6.50 -22.62
N PHE A 44 -16.54 5.84 -21.88
CA PHE A 44 -15.82 6.46 -20.78
C PHE A 44 -14.87 7.58 -21.23
N TYR A 45 -14.21 7.43 -22.39
CA TYR A 45 -13.38 8.50 -22.94
C TYR A 45 -14.21 9.76 -23.23
N PHE A 46 -15.39 9.60 -23.84
CA PHE A 46 -16.30 10.72 -24.08
C PHE A 46 -16.79 11.33 -22.76
N PHE A 47 -17.18 10.49 -21.80
CA PHE A 47 -17.65 10.94 -20.49
C PHE A 47 -16.59 11.75 -19.72
N ILE A 48 -15.37 11.25 -19.63
CA ILE A 48 -14.26 11.95 -18.98
C ILE A 48 -13.93 13.26 -19.70
N SER A 49 -13.93 13.25 -21.04
CA SER A 49 -13.68 14.45 -21.84
C SER A 49 -14.76 15.52 -21.64
N PHE A 50 -16.03 15.09 -21.55
CA PHE A 50 -17.16 15.94 -21.24
C PHE A 50 -17.06 16.56 -19.84
N LEU A 51 -16.82 15.74 -18.81
CA LEU A 51 -16.62 16.22 -17.44
C LEU A 51 -15.44 17.20 -17.35
N THR A 52 -14.32 16.86 -18.00
CA THR A 52 -13.13 17.73 -18.04
C THR A 52 -13.45 19.11 -18.59
N LYS A 53 -14.22 19.16 -19.69
CA LYS A 53 -14.63 20.41 -20.32
C LYS A 53 -15.53 21.24 -19.40
N ILE A 54 -16.54 20.61 -18.77
CA ILE A 54 -17.44 21.31 -17.85
C ILE A 54 -16.68 21.87 -16.65
N SER A 55 -15.87 21.03 -16.01
CA SER A 55 -15.14 21.41 -14.81
C SER A 55 -14.10 22.50 -15.09
N THR A 56 -13.39 22.44 -16.22
CA THR A 56 -12.43 23.49 -16.60
C THR A 56 -13.15 24.83 -16.82
N ASN A 57 -14.28 24.82 -17.53
CA ASN A 57 -15.09 26.02 -17.72
C ASN A 57 -15.61 26.57 -16.38
N TYR A 58 -16.00 25.69 -15.44
CA TYR A 58 -16.45 26.10 -14.12
C TYR A 58 -15.33 26.75 -13.30
N ILE A 59 -14.12 26.20 -13.34
CA ILE A 59 -12.94 26.76 -12.64
C ILE A 59 -12.60 28.15 -13.18
N ILE A 60 -12.53 28.31 -14.50
CA ILE A 60 -12.24 29.59 -15.17
C ILE A 60 -13.31 30.63 -14.81
N ASN A 61 -14.59 30.25 -14.86
CA ASN A 61 -15.69 31.17 -14.57
C ASN A 61 -15.75 31.65 -13.12
N TYR A 62 -15.16 30.91 -12.18
CA TYR A 62 -15.11 31.30 -10.77
C TYR A 62 -14.01 32.33 -10.46
N ASN A 63 -13.16 32.64 -11.45
CA ASN A 63 -12.15 33.71 -11.42
C ASN A 63 -11.23 33.62 -10.18
N PHE A 64 -10.70 32.42 -9.93
CA PHE A 64 -9.73 32.18 -8.86
C PHE A 64 -8.41 32.94 -9.09
N SER A 65 -7.54 32.98 -8.09
CA SER A 65 -6.17 33.43 -8.33
C SER A 65 -5.47 32.50 -9.34
N PRO A 66 -4.59 33.01 -10.21
CA PRO A 66 -3.96 32.22 -11.28
C PRO A 66 -3.29 30.93 -10.78
N PHE A 67 -2.66 30.99 -9.60
CA PHE A 67 -2.04 29.83 -8.97
C PHE A 67 -3.04 28.73 -8.57
N VAL A 68 -4.20 29.12 -8.05
CA VAL A 68 -5.25 28.17 -7.65
C VAL A 68 -5.91 27.55 -8.89
N GLU A 69 -6.15 28.35 -9.92
CA GLU A 69 -6.68 27.87 -11.19
C GLU A 69 -5.76 26.82 -11.84
N GLU A 70 -4.47 27.12 -12.00
CA GLU A 70 -3.49 26.21 -12.59
C GLU A 70 -3.37 24.89 -11.81
N THR A 71 -3.37 24.96 -10.47
CA THR A 71 -3.30 23.76 -9.63
C THR A 71 -4.56 22.90 -9.73
N MET A 72 -5.75 23.50 -9.78
CA MET A 72 -7.00 22.75 -9.97
C MET A 72 -7.10 22.10 -11.36
N ILE A 73 -6.68 22.82 -12.41
CA ILE A 73 -6.64 22.27 -13.78
C ILE A 73 -5.66 21.10 -13.88
N SER A 74 -4.48 21.23 -13.27
CA SER A 74 -3.46 20.17 -13.22
C SER A 74 -3.98 18.92 -12.49
N LEU A 75 -4.62 19.11 -11.34
CA LEU A 75 -5.27 18.03 -10.59
C LEU A 75 -6.35 17.33 -11.41
N LEU A 76 -7.14 18.10 -12.16
CA LEU A 76 -8.19 17.57 -13.01
C LEU A 76 -7.62 16.75 -14.19
N MET A 77 -6.53 17.22 -14.80
CA MET A 77 -5.82 16.48 -15.84
C MET A 77 -5.21 15.18 -15.30
N PHE A 78 -4.70 15.19 -14.07
CA PHE A 78 -4.26 13.97 -13.40
C PHE A 78 -5.39 12.94 -13.24
N PHE A 79 -6.57 13.37 -12.76
CA PHE A 79 -7.73 12.48 -12.65
C PHE A 79 -8.22 11.94 -13.99
N LYS A 80 -8.14 12.75 -15.06
CA LYS A 80 -8.44 12.28 -16.43
C LYS A 80 -7.51 11.15 -16.85
N ILE A 81 -6.20 11.31 -16.68
CA ILE A 81 -5.21 10.27 -17.03
C ILE A 81 -5.44 9.02 -16.20
N LEU A 82 -5.61 9.18 -14.88
CA LEU A 82 -5.87 8.08 -13.96
C LEU A 82 -7.14 7.32 -14.34
N GLY A 83 -8.23 8.02 -14.67
CA GLY A 83 -9.47 7.42 -15.13
C GLY A 83 -9.28 6.58 -16.41
N ILE A 84 -8.55 7.10 -17.40
CA ILE A 84 -8.25 6.38 -18.64
C ILE A 84 -7.45 5.10 -18.36
N VAL A 85 -6.39 5.18 -17.54
CA VAL A 85 -5.54 4.03 -17.19
C VAL A 85 -6.34 2.95 -16.48
N LEU A 86 -7.22 3.33 -15.54
CA LEU A 86 -8.04 2.38 -14.80
C LEU A 86 -9.08 1.68 -15.69
N MET A 87 -9.69 2.41 -16.62
CA MET A 87 -10.69 1.86 -17.54
C MET A 87 -10.08 0.95 -18.61
N PHE A 88 -8.86 1.25 -19.06
CA PHE A 88 -8.09 0.34 -19.91
C PHE A 88 -7.87 -1.02 -19.22
N GLY A 89 -7.87 -1.03 -17.88
CA GLY A 89 -7.73 -2.23 -17.09
C GLY A 89 -8.82 -3.30 -17.30
N LEU A 90 -9.99 -2.93 -17.83
CA LEU A 90 -11.05 -3.88 -18.22
C LEU A 90 -10.56 -4.93 -19.23
N PHE A 91 -9.64 -4.58 -20.12
CA PHE A 91 -9.08 -5.55 -21.08
C PHE A 91 -8.32 -6.69 -20.40
N PHE A 92 -7.73 -6.46 -19.22
CA PHE A 92 -7.01 -7.52 -18.50
C PHE A 92 -7.95 -8.58 -17.91
N ILE A 93 -9.26 -8.32 -17.84
CA ILE A 93 -10.24 -9.34 -17.45
C ILE A 93 -10.21 -10.54 -18.42
N GLU A 94 -10.02 -10.32 -19.72
CA GLU A 94 -9.99 -11.41 -20.71
C GLU A 94 -8.85 -12.40 -20.42
N SER A 95 -7.73 -11.91 -19.89
CA SER A 95 -6.60 -12.77 -19.49
C SER A 95 -6.93 -13.71 -18.31
N LEU A 96 -7.95 -13.38 -17.53
CA LEU A 96 -8.39 -14.17 -16.38
C LEU A 96 -9.50 -15.18 -16.71
N ILE A 97 -10.10 -15.12 -17.90
CA ILE A 97 -11.28 -15.94 -18.23
C ILE A 97 -10.96 -17.43 -18.25
N ASN A 98 -9.79 -17.79 -18.78
CA ASN A 98 -9.29 -19.16 -18.82
C ASN A 98 -8.52 -19.53 -17.54
N PHE A 99 -8.29 -18.59 -16.63
CA PHE A 99 -7.56 -18.82 -15.40
C PHE A 99 -8.50 -19.31 -14.30
N ASP A 100 -8.06 -20.33 -13.55
CA ASP A 100 -8.82 -20.82 -12.41
C ASP A 100 -8.63 -19.92 -11.18
N ILE A 101 -9.41 -18.83 -11.16
CA ILE A 101 -9.39 -17.84 -10.07
C ILE A 101 -9.86 -18.46 -8.76
N GLU A 102 -10.72 -19.49 -8.79
CA GLU A 102 -11.28 -20.08 -7.57
C GLU A 102 -10.24 -20.87 -6.80
N THR A 103 -9.48 -21.72 -7.48
CA THR A 103 -8.37 -22.44 -6.85
C THR A 103 -7.26 -21.49 -6.42
N TYR A 104 -6.90 -20.51 -7.25
CA TYR A 104 -5.90 -19.49 -6.88
C TYR A 104 -6.28 -18.73 -5.60
N GLN A 105 -7.55 -18.35 -5.45
CA GLN A 105 -7.98 -17.60 -4.28
C GLN A 105 -8.11 -18.46 -3.03
N LYS A 106 -8.55 -19.72 -3.14
CA LYS A 106 -8.52 -20.65 -2.01
C LYS A 106 -7.09 -20.83 -1.49
N GLN A 107 -6.13 -21.05 -2.39
CA GLN A 107 -4.72 -21.16 -2.01
C GLN A 107 -4.18 -19.87 -1.37
N LYS A 108 -4.58 -18.70 -1.88
CA LYS A 108 -4.21 -17.41 -1.29
C LYS A 108 -4.80 -17.25 0.13
N GLU A 109 -6.07 -17.58 0.32
CA GLU A 109 -6.75 -17.53 1.61
C GLU A 109 -6.15 -18.53 2.60
N ASP A 110 -5.86 -19.76 2.17
CA ASP A 110 -5.19 -20.77 2.99
C ASP A 110 -3.80 -20.30 3.42
N LYS A 111 -3.05 -19.65 2.52
CA LYS A 111 -1.76 -19.05 2.84
C LYS A 111 -1.90 -17.90 3.84
N GLU A 112 -2.88 -17.02 3.67
CA GLU A 112 -3.16 -15.92 4.60
C GLU A 112 -3.59 -16.44 5.98
N ASN A 113 -4.45 -17.45 6.02
CA ASN A 113 -4.91 -18.13 7.24
C ASN A 113 -3.75 -18.85 7.93
N TYR A 114 -2.89 -19.54 7.19
CA TYR A 114 -1.67 -20.14 7.72
C TYR A 114 -0.73 -19.09 8.30
N ILE A 115 -0.51 -17.97 7.60
CA ILE A 115 0.30 -16.84 8.08
C ILE A 115 -0.31 -16.25 9.35
N ARG A 116 -1.63 -16.11 9.42
CA ARG A 116 -2.34 -15.54 10.57
C ARG A 116 -2.29 -16.46 11.79
N ALA A 117 -2.64 -17.74 11.61
CA ALA A 117 -2.60 -18.77 12.65
C ALA A 117 -1.19 -18.93 13.21
N ASN A 118 -0.19 -18.96 12.32
CA ASN A 118 1.21 -19.03 12.71
C ASN A 118 1.81 -17.66 13.01
N LYS A 119 1.05 -16.55 13.05
CA LYS A 119 1.59 -15.24 13.46
C LYS A 119 2.85 -14.84 12.64
N LEU A 120 2.90 -15.20 11.36
CA LEU A 120 4.03 -15.05 10.42
C LEU A 120 3.93 -13.76 9.57
N GLN A 121 3.12 -12.80 9.98
CA GLN A 121 2.93 -11.54 9.23
C GLN A 121 4.25 -10.77 9.12
N TRP A 122 4.56 -10.27 7.92
CA TRP A 122 5.84 -9.59 7.63
C TRP A 122 6.03 -8.30 8.44
N TRP A 123 4.97 -7.53 8.72
CA TRP A 123 5.03 -6.30 9.51
C TRP A 123 5.34 -6.51 11.00
N ARG A 124 5.35 -7.76 11.49
CA ARG A 124 5.79 -8.03 12.86
C ARG A 124 7.30 -7.83 12.88
N LEU A 125 7.81 -6.92 13.73
CA LEU A 125 9.26 -6.66 13.86
C LEU A 125 10.12 -7.95 13.96
N ARG A 126 9.56 -9.02 14.53
CA ARG A 126 10.20 -10.33 14.67
C ARG A 126 10.43 -11.08 13.35
N ASN A 127 9.59 -10.86 12.34
CA ASN A 127 9.65 -11.51 11.04
C ASN A 127 10.32 -10.62 9.97
N CYS A 128 10.59 -9.35 10.30
CA CYS A 128 11.41 -8.48 9.47
C CYS A 128 12.86 -8.95 9.42
N ASN A 129 13.56 -8.64 8.34
CA ASN A 129 15.01 -8.83 8.26
C ASN A 129 15.70 -8.05 9.40
N TRP A 130 16.78 -8.59 9.95
CA TRP A 130 17.51 -7.98 11.09
C TRP A 130 17.93 -6.54 10.81
N PHE A 131 18.32 -6.22 9.57
CA PHE A 131 18.61 -4.86 9.13
C PHE A 131 17.40 -3.92 9.24
N MET A 132 16.23 -4.32 8.72
CA MET A 132 15.00 -3.52 8.79
C MET A 132 14.57 -3.30 10.24
N ARG A 133 14.80 -4.29 11.10
CA ARG A 133 14.53 -4.21 12.52
C ARG A 133 15.39 -3.12 13.19
N ILE A 134 16.69 -3.10 12.92
CA ILE A 134 17.61 -2.04 13.39
C ILE A 134 17.18 -0.67 12.90
N LEU A 135 16.83 -0.56 11.62
CA LEU A 135 16.38 0.69 11.02
C LEU A 135 15.13 1.22 11.74
N ILE A 136 14.12 0.39 11.98
CA ILE A 136 12.91 0.78 12.72
C ILE A 136 13.26 1.24 14.14
N TYR A 137 14.11 0.50 14.86
CA TYR A 137 14.54 0.91 16.20
C TYR A 137 15.32 2.22 16.22
N THR A 138 16.09 2.49 15.17
CA THR A 138 16.85 3.74 15.02
C THR A 138 15.92 4.92 14.73
N VAL A 139 14.91 4.73 13.87
CA VAL A 139 13.91 5.77 13.59
C VAL A 139 13.09 6.10 14.84
N ILE A 140 12.64 5.09 15.59
CA ILE A 140 11.93 5.28 16.87
C ILE A 140 12.83 6.01 17.87
N PHE A 141 14.11 5.63 17.94
CA PHE A 141 15.09 6.31 18.80
C PHE A 141 15.22 7.80 18.45
N ILE A 142 15.46 8.12 17.18
CA ILE A 142 15.61 9.49 16.71
C ILE A 142 14.34 10.30 17.00
N PHE A 143 13.16 9.71 16.76
CA PHE A 143 11.88 10.36 17.03
C PHE A 143 11.69 10.68 18.53
N CYS A 144 11.89 9.70 19.42
CA CYS A 144 11.79 9.91 20.86
C CYS A 144 12.85 10.89 21.38
N PHE A 145 14.07 10.81 20.83
CA PHE A 145 15.16 11.72 21.18
C PHE A 145 14.81 13.16 20.79
N LEU A 146 14.33 13.39 19.57
CA LEU A 146 13.94 14.71 19.10
C LEU A 146 12.80 15.31 19.92
N MET A 147 11.79 14.51 20.31
CA MET A 147 10.70 14.97 21.17
C MET A 147 11.21 15.44 22.54
N LEU A 148 12.04 14.63 23.20
CA LEU A 148 12.56 14.95 24.53
C LEU A 148 13.60 16.08 24.47
N LEU A 149 14.42 16.12 23.43
CA LEU A 149 15.35 17.22 23.19
C LEU A 149 14.60 18.54 23.02
N ASN A 150 13.51 18.55 22.26
CA ASN A 150 12.69 19.75 22.10
C ASN A 150 12.08 20.21 23.44
N SER A 151 11.58 19.26 24.24
CA SER A 151 11.11 19.55 25.60
C SER A 151 12.21 20.13 26.51
N PHE A 152 13.43 19.60 26.42
CA PHE A 152 14.59 20.07 27.18
C PHE A 152 15.03 21.47 26.74
N LEU A 153 15.05 21.74 25.43
CA LEU A 153 15.39 23.06 24.88
C LEU A 153 14.35 24.12 25.26
N LEU A 154 13.05 23.76 25.27
CA LEU A 154 11.97 24.62 25.77
C LEU A 154 12.12 24.95 27.25
N SER A 155 12.52 23.99 28.09
CA SER A 155 12.75 24.25 29.52
C SER A 155 13.99 25.12 29.78
N ALA A 156 14.97 25.09 28.88
CA ALA A 156 16.22 25.85 29.02
C ALA A 156 16.19 27.22 28.31
N GLN A 157 15.04 27.65 27.76
CA GLN A 157 14.94 28.83 26.89
C GLN A 157 15.39 30.14 27.56
N ASP A 158 15.29 30.24 28.88
CA ASP A 158 15.64 31.44 29.66
C ASP A 158 17.01 31.35 30.38
N GLN A 159 17.77 30.26 30.19
CA GLN A 159 19.05 30.03 30.87
C GLN A 159 20.13 29.51 29.90
N PRO A 160 21.43 29.81 30.16
CA PRO A 160 22.50 29.21 29.37
C PRO A 160 22.47 27.68 29.53
N LEU A 161 22.61 26.95 28.42
CA LEU A 161 22.57 25.49 28.41
C LEU A 161 23.67 24.91 29.32
N ASP A 162 23.30 24.24 30.40
CA ASP A 162 24.27 23.50 31.22
C ASP A 162 24.63 22.17 30.53
N PHE A 163 25.86 22.11 30.01
CA PHE A 163 26.40 20.93 29.33
C PHE A 163 26.50 19.71 30.26
N VAL A 164 26.60 19.90 31.58
CA VAL A 164 26.64 18.81 32.57
C VAL A 164 25.26 18.17 32.71
N GLU A 165 24.21 19.00 32.78
CA GLU A 165 22.82 18.55 32.86
C GLU A 165 22.39 17.86 31.56
N PHE A 166 22.75 18.44 30.41
CA PHE A 166 22.53 17.82 29.10
C PHE A 166 23.24 16.46 28.96
N GLY A 167 24.49 16.36 29.42
CA GLY A 167 25.24 15.10 29.42
C GLY A 167 24.61 14.03 30.32
N THR A 168 23.99 14.44 31.42
CA THR A 168 23.27 13.54 32.34
C THR A 168 21.96 13.08 31.73
N PHE A 169 21.19 13.99 31.12
CA PHE A 169 19.98 13.69 30.37
C PHE A 169 20.24 12.67 29.25
N LEU A 170 21.30 12.88 28.45
CA LEU A 170 21.66 11.98 27.36
C LEU A 170 21.99 10.56 27.86
N LYS A 171 22.73 10.45 28.97
CA LYS A 171 23.04 9.15 29.61
C LYS A 171 21.78 8.44 30.11
N GLN A 172 20.86 9.16 30.76
CA GLN A 172 19.61 8.60 31.27
C GLN A 172 18.70 8.12 30.11
N PHE A 173 18.58 8.92 29.06
CA PHE A 173 17.82 8.54 27.87
C PHE A 173 18.39 7.29 27.19
N LEU A 174 19.72 7.23 27.03
CA LEU A 174 20.40 6.09 26.40
C LEU A 174 20.24 4.82 27.26
N LEU A 175 20.29 4.94 28.59
CA LEU A 175 20.05 3.84 29.52
C LEU A 175 18.61 3.30 29.41
N VAL A 176 17.60 4.17 29.41
CA VAL A 176 16.20 3.78 29.22
C VAL A 176 16.00 3.11 27.87
N TYR A 177 16.58 3.67 26.80
CA TYR A 177 16.52 3.10 25.47
C TYR A 177 17.12 1.69 25.41
N VAL A 178 18.29 1.47 26.01
CA VAL A 178 18.94 0.16 26.06
C VAL A 178 18.09 -0.85 26.83
N ILE A 179 17.50 -0.46 27.96
CA ILE A 179 16.60 -1.34 28.73
C ILE A 179 15.37 -1.72 27.90
N VAL A 180 14.73 -0.75 27.25
CA VAL A 180 13.58 -0.99 26.39
C VAL A 180 13.96 -1.90 25.22
N PHE A 181 15.10 -1.64 24.56
CA PHE A 181 15.63 -2.48 23.49
C PHE A 181 15.88 -3.92 23.97
N MET A 182 16.52 -4.11 25.13
CA MET A 182 16.73 -5.42 25.71
C MET A 182 15.42 -6.13 26.07
N LEU A 183 14.39 -5.42 26.56
CA LEU A 183 13.09 -6.01 26.84
C LEU A 183 12.37 -6.46 25.56
N PHE A 184 12.52 -5.71 24.47
CA PHE A 184 11.95 -6.05 23.17
C PHE A 184 12.73 -7.16 22.44
N ASP A 185 14.06 -7.24 22.61
CA ASP A 185 14.92 -8.20 21.89
C ASP A 185 15.29 -9.46 22.72
N TYR A 186 15.34 -9.39 24.05
CA TYR A 186 15.87 -10.47 24.91
C TYR A 186 14.92 -10.96 26.03
N LYS A 187 14.86 -12.29 26.14
CA LYS A 187 14.36 -13.14 27.25
C LYS A 187 12.86 -13.27 27.59
N LEU A 188 11.97 -12.29 27.47
CA LEU A 188 10.54 -12.54 27.84
C LEU A 188 9.67 -13.16 26.72
N VAL A 189 10.17 -13.15 25.48
CA VAL A 189 9.41 -13.61 24.31
C VAL A 189 10.22 -14.62 23.47
N GLN A 190 11.16 -15.34 24.08
CA GLN A 190 12.05 -16.33 23.43
C GLN A 190 11.53 -17.78 23.52
N LYS A 191 10.21 -18.03 23.44
CA LYS A 191 9.77 -19.35 22.94
C LYS A 191 9.97 -19.36 21.42
N ALA A 192 11.20 -19.68 21.02
CA ALA A 192 11.59 -19.91 19.64
C ALA A 192 10.67 -21.00 19.03
N ARG A 193 9.98 -20.68 17.94
CA ARG A 193 9.19 -21.68 17.21
C ARG A 193 10.14 -22.53 16.37
N LYS A 194 10.12 -23.83 16.62
CA LYS A 194 10.85 -24.89 15.89
C LYS A 194 10.41 -25.14 14.44
N LYS A 195 9.55 -24.30 13.86
CA LYS A 195 9.14 -24.47 12.46
C LYS A 195 9.97 -23.52 11.59
N VAL A 196 10.98 -24.09 10.95
CA VAL A 196 11.60 -23.53 9.75
C VAL A 196 10.47 -23.21 8.77
N LEU A 197 10.62 -22.08 8.07
CA LEU A 197 9.73 -21.62 7.01
C LEU A 197 9.69 -22.63 5.86
N GLU A 198 9.02 -23.76 6.04
CA GLU A 198 8.40 -24.47 4.93
C GLU A 198 7.16 -23.66 4.58
N ILE A 199 7.38 -22.50 3.95
CA ILE A 199 6.35 -21.95 3.07
C ILE A 199 6.17 -23.06 2.04
N PRO A 200 5.01 -23.74 1.98
CA PRO A 200 4.77 -24.69 0.91
C PRO A 200 5.17 -23.98 -0.38
N LYS A 201 5.92 -24.66 -1.26
CA LYS A 201 6.12 -24.16 -2.61
C LYS A 201 4.74 -24.12 -3.25
N PHE A 202 4.03 -23.03 -3.02
CA PHE A 202 2.85 -22.68 -3.77
C PHE A 202 3.43 -22.28 -5.12
N GLU A 203 3.55 -23.25 -6.02
CA GLU A 203 3.92 -23.05 -7.42
C GLU A 203 2.83 -22.18 -8.04
N VAL A 204 2.96 -20.87 -7.84
CA VAL A 204 2.05 -19.90 -8.46
C VAL A 204 2.41 -19.84 -9.93
N GLY A 205 1.66 -20.62 -10.73
CA GLY A 205 1.67 -20.55 -12.18
C GLY A 205 2.84 -21.25 -12.87
N GLU A 206 3.45 -22.30 -12.31
CA GLU A 206 4.36 -23.15 -13.11
C GLU A 206 3.61 -24.08 -14.09
N GLN A 207 2.29 -24.23 -13.92
CA GLN A 207 1.42 -24.93 -14.88
C GLN A 207 0.57 -23.97 -15.71
N VAL A 208 1.17 -22.88 -16.22
CA VAL A 208 0.62 -22.10 -17.35
C VAL A 208 1.72 -21.83 -18.36
#